data_AF-A0AAJ7CG14-F1
#
_entry.id   AF-A0AAJ7CG14-F1
#
_cell.length_a   1.000
_cell.length_b   1.000
_cell.length_c   1.000
_cell.angle_alpha   90.00
_cell.angle_beta   90.00
_cell.angle_gamma   90.00
#
_symmetry.space_group_name_H-M   'P 1'
#
loop_
_entity.id
_entity.type
_entity.pdbx_description
1 polymer ?
#
loop_
_entity_poly.entity_id
_entity_poly.type
_entity_poly.pdbx_seq_one_letter_code
_entity_poly.pdbx_strand_id
1 'polypeptide(L)'
;MIHPATVLAHLVKLGVSASCLKQLPGGFSVYGSYQAWAVKAFQILLFHSLLGVLRFGTPDSNKFLRSLYTWFTTIANVIPFIFFTTEILHECGVSKEVRLILLTLGCLPTIYELALKERACPYWMDIVVSLQLLALTFASVQSGLFGVISLTASYAFTHYFLEDFCDKYDVPYMDLLQYNLCFLEIFAMLILKEL
;
A
#
# COMPACT_ATOMS: atom_id res chain seq x y z
N MET A 1 -10.57 6.32 -24.01
CA MET A 1 -9.23 6.63 -24.55
C MET A 1 -8.20 5.81 -23.77
N ILE A 2 -7.24 5.19 -24.45
CA ILE A 2 -6.15 4.42 -23.81
C ILE A 2 -5.15 5.40 -23.20
N HIS A 3 -4.68 5.13 -21.98
CA HIS A 3 -3.64 5.92 -21.31
C HIS A 3 -2.34 5.08 -21.25
N PRO A 4 -1.50 5.09 -22.30
CA PRO A 4 -0.39 4.15 -22.43
C PRO A 4 0.66 4.30 -21.32
N ALA A 5 0.92 5.54 -20.86
CA ALA A 5 1.83 5.79 -19.74
C ALA A 5 1.32 5.15 -18.44
N THR A 6 0.04 5.33 -18.10
CA THR A 6 -0.58 4.74 -16.92
C THR A 6 -0.66 3.22 -16.99
N VAL A 7 -0.94 2.66 -18.18
CA VAL A 7 -0.88 1.21 -18.41
C VAL A 7 0.54 0.69 -18.15
N LEU A 8 1.57 1.36 -18.67
CA LEU A 8 2.95 0.99 -18.44
C LEU A 8 3.32 1.06 -16.96
N ALA A 9 2.91 2.12 -16.25
CA ALA A 9 3.13 2.27 -14.81
C ALA A 9 2.52 1.11 -14.01
N HIS A 10 1.30 0.69 -14.36
CA HIS A 10 0.68 -0.51 -13.78
C HIS A 10 1.38 -1.82 -14.17
N LEU A 11 1.88 -1.96 -15.40
CA LEU A 11 2.64 -3.16 -15.79
C LEU A 11 3.95 -3.27 -15.01
N VAL A 12 4.67 -2.16 -14.83
CA VAL A 12 5.89 -2.11 -14.01
C VAL A 12 5.56 -2.51 -12.57
N LYS A 13 4.56 -1.87 -11.96
CA LYS A 13 4.12 -2.22 -10.60
C LYS A 13 3.70 -3.69 -10.49
N LEU A 14 2.95 -4.21 -11.46
CA LEU A 14 2.53 -5.62 -11.48
C LEU A 14 3.75 -6.55 -11.45
N GLY A 15 4.80 -6.23 -12.22
CA GLY A 15 6.06 -6.95 -12.22
C GLY A 15 6.79 -6.88 -10.88
N VAL A 16 6.82 -5.71 -10.24
CA VAL A 16 7.39 -5.51 -8.90
C VAL A 16 6.62 -6.33 -7.87
N SER A 17 5.28 -6.21 -7.81
CA SER A 17 4.44 -6.97 -6.89
C SER A 17 4.61 -8.47 -7.05
N ALA A 18 4.61 -8.98 -8.28
CA ALA A 18 4.82 -10.40 -8.54
C ALA A 18 6.22 -10.87 -8.12
N SER A 19 7.24 -10.03 -8.31
CA SER A 19 8.62 -10.32 -7.93
C SER A 19 8.80 -10.33 -6.41
N CYS A 20 8.21 -9.38 -5.68
CA CYS A 20 8.21 -9.38 -4.22
C CYS A 20 7.45 -10.60 -3.68
N LEU A 21 6.25 -10.88 -4.22
CA LEU A 21 5.43 -11.99 -3.77
C LEU A 21 6.12 -13.36 -3.97
N LYS A 22 6.87 -13.53 -5.07
CA LYS A 22 7.66 -14.74 -5.34
C LYS A 22 8.74 -15.00 -4.29
N GLN A 23 9.22 -13.96 -3.60
CA GLN A 23 10.28 -14.07 -2.60
C GLN A 23 9.74 -14.49 -1.21
N LEU A 24 8.42 -14.41 -1.01
CA LEU A 24 7.79 -14.80 0.25
C LEU A 24 7.37 -16.28 0.23
N PRO A 25 7.57 -17.01 1.34
CA PRO A 25 7.14 -18.39 1.47
C PRO A 25 5.62 -18.49 1.36
N GLY A 26 5.14 -19.14 0.29
CA GLY A 26 3.70 -19.24 0.03
C GLY A 26 3.06 -17.94 -0.45
N GLY A 27 3.80 -17.01 -1.05
CA GLY A 27 3.28 -15.71 -1.47
C GLY A 27 2.04 -15.77 -2.39
N PHE A 28 1.92 -16.78 -3.25
CA PHE A 28 0.71 -16.96 -4.08
C PHE A 28 -0.38 -17.81 -3.40
N SER A 29 -0.13 -18.35 -2.21
CA SER A 29 -1.13 -19.08 -1.45
C SER A 29 -2.17 -18.14 -0.86
N VAL A 30 -3.43 -18.57 -0.91
CA VAL A 30 -4.53 -17.89 -0.22
C VAL A 30 -4.62 -18.33 1.24
N TYR A 31 -4.13 -19.55 1.56
CA TYR A 31 -4.20 -20.20 2.86
C TYR A 31 -2.86 -20.16 3.59
N GLY A 32 -2.91 -19.78 4.88
CA GLY A 32 -1.85 -19.91 5.88
C GLY A 32 -0.42 -19.79 5.35
N SER A 33 0.10 -18.57 5.24
CA SER A 33 1.53 -18.34 4.99
C SER A 33 2.23 -17.88 6.26
N TYR A 34 3.53 -18.17 6.34
CA TYR A 34 4.42 -17.36 7.16
C TYR A 34 4.37 -15.91 6.62
N GLN A 35 4.42 -14.92 7.51
CA GLN A 35 4.21 -13.51 7.17
C GLN A 35 2.88 -13.19 6.45
N ALA A 36 1.77 -13.69 7.01
CA ALA A 36 0.45 -13.63 6.39
C ALA A 36 0.00 -12.21 6.03
N TRP A 37 0.29 -11.19 6.84
CA TRP A 37 -0.15 -9.82 6.56
C TRP A 37 0.64 -9.21 5.40
N ALA A 38 1.95 -9.42 5.35
CA ALA A 38 2.77 -8.96 4.23
C ALA A 38 2.35 -9.61 2.91
N VAL A 39 2.09 -10.92 2.90
CA VAL A 39 1.57 -11.62 1.71
C VAL A 39 0.26 -10.99 1.24
N LYS A 40 -0.69 -10.71 2.14
CA LYS A 40 -1.95 -10.05 1.77
C LYS A 40 -1.74 -8.63 1.23
N ALA A 41 -0.81 -7.87 1.79
CA ALA A 41 -0.47 -6.53 1.30
C ALA A 41 0.01 -6.56 -0.16
N PHE A 42 0.97 -7.43 -0.48
CA PHE A 42 1.46 -7.61 -1.84
C PHE A 42 0.38 -8.14 -2.78
N GLN A 43 -0.48 -9.06 -2.33
CA GLN A 43 -1.62 -9.54 -3.13
C GLN A 43 -2.57 -8.39 -3.49
N ILE A 44 -2.91 -7.52 -2.54
CA ILE A 44 -3.74 -6.32 -2.80
C ILE A 44 -3.07 -5.44 -3.86
N LEU A 45 -1.78 -5.15 -3.72
CA LEU A 45 -1.04 -4.30 -4.66
C LEU A 45 -0.96 -4.91 -6.07
N LEU A 46 -0.76 -6.22 -6.17
CA LEU A 46 -0.78 -7.00 -7.41
C LEU A 46 -2.15 -6.90 -8.10
N PHE A 47 -3.24 -7.19 -7.39
CA PHE A 47 -4.60 -7.10 -7.93
C PHE A 47 -4.96 -5.67 -8.33
N HIS A 48 -4.53 -4.67 -7.57
CA HIS A 48 -4.73 -3.26 -7.92
C HIS A 48 -4.08 -2.95 -9.26
N SER A 49 -2.86 -3.44 -9.46
CA SER A 49 -2.14 -3.22 -10.70
C SER A 49 -2.81 -3.92 -11.89
N LEU A 50 -3.28 -5.15 -11.71
CA LEU A 50 -4.03 -5.87 -12.73
C LEU A 50 -5.31 -5.12 -13.14
N LEU A 51 -6.08 -4.64 -12.17
CA LEU A 51 -7.27 -3.83 -12.42
C LEU A 51 -6.94 -2.52 -13.14
N GLY A 52 -5.79 -1.92 -12.82
CA GLY A 52 -5.28 -0.71 -13.49
C GLY A 52 -4.98 -0.95 -14.97
N VAL A 53 -4.26 -2.03 -15.30
CA VAL A 53 -4.01 -2.42 -16.70
C VAL A 53 -5.32 -2.59 -17.46
N LEU A 54 -6.29 -3.30 -16.88
CA LEU A 54 -7.59 -3.52 -17.51
C LEU A 54 -8.38 -2.22 -17.70
N ARG A 55 -8.39 -1.33 -16.70
CA ARG A 55 -9.09 -0.04 -16.75
C ARG A 55 -8.50 0.89 -17.80
N PHE A 56 -7.19 1.08 -17.80
CA PHE A 56 -6.53 2.11 -18.63
C PHE A 56 -6.12 1.58 -20.02
N GLY A 57 -6.05 0.26 -20.19
CA GLY A 57 -5.75 -0.40 -21.46
C GLY A 57 -6.96 -0.62 -22.38
N THR A 58 -8.18 -0.46 -21.86
CA THR A 58 -9.41 -0.66 -22.64
C THR A 58 -9.95 0.69 -23.15
N PRO A 59 -10.12 0.88 -24.48
CA PRO A 59 -10.59 2.14 -25.08
C PRO A 59 -11.91 2.67 -24.47
N ASP A 60 -12.81 1.75 -24.10
CA ASP A 60 -14.13 2.00 -23.51
C ASP A 60 -14.29 1.26 -22.17
N SER A 61 -13.45 1.59 -21.20
CA SER A 61 -13.62 1.14 -19.81
C SER A 61 -15.06 1.32 -19.35
N ASN A 62 -15.76 0.19 -19.13
CA ASN A 62 -17.15 0.21 -18.69
C ASN A 62 -17.27 0.88 -17.30
N LYS A 63 -18.45 1.45 -17.00
CA LYS A 63 -18.70 2.15 -15.72
C LYS A 63 -18.38 1.26 -14.51
N PHE A 64 -18.59 -0.05 -14.65
CA PHE A 64 -18.28 -1.05 -13.64
C PHE A 64 -16.77 -1.11 -13.32
N LEU A 65 -15.90 -1.30 -14.31
CA LEU A 65 -14.44 -1.36 -14.14
C LEU A 65 -13.88 -0.06 -13.59
N ARG A 66 -14.41 1.09 -14.03
CA ARG A 66 -14.04 2.39 -13.48
C ARG A 66 -14.39 2.46 -11.99
N SER A 67 -15.61 2.10 -11.63
CA SER A 67 -16.09 2.10 -10.24
C SER A 67 -15.31 1.11 -9.38
N LEU A 68 -15.09 -0.10 -9.87
CA LEU A 68 -14.35 -1.15 -9.19
C LEU A 68 -12.90 -0.72 -8.93
N TYR A 69 -12.23 -0.17 -9.94
CA TYR A 69 -10.87 0.34 -9.77
C TYR A 69 -10.83 1.48 -8.77
N THR A 70 -11.70 2.50 -8.89
CA THR A 70 -11.70 3.64 -7.95
C THR A 70 -11.94 3.17 -6.52
N TRP A 71 -12.87 2.25 -6.30
CA TRP A 71 -13.11 1.63 -5.00
C TRP A 71 -11.88 0.86 -4.49
N PHE A 72 -11.23 0.08 -5.36
CA PHE A 72 -10.06 -0.71 -4.99
C PHE A 72 -8.80 0.15 -4.78
N THR A 73 -8.69 1.31 -5.44
CA THR A 73 -7.62 2.28 -5.21
C THR A 73 -7.65 2.83 -3.79
N THR A 74 -8.84 3.13 -3.23
CA THR A 74 -8.97 3.54 -1.83
C THR A 74 -8.39 2.49 -0.87
N ILE A 75 -8.61 1.20 -1.16
CA ILE A 75 -8.03 0.10 -0.39
C ILE A 75 -6.52 0.04 -0.59
N ALA A 76 -6.07 0.01 -1.85
CA ALA A 76 -4.66 -0.22 -2.20
C ALA A 76 -3.71 0.90 -1.78
N ASN A 77 -4.22 2.12 -1.59
CA ASN A 77 -3.42 3.24 -1.12
C ASN A 77 -3.03 3.13 0.35
N VAL A 78 -3.77 2.36 1.16
CA VAL A 78 -3.67 2.42 2.62
C VAL A 78 -3.48 1.04 3.25
N ILE A 79 -4.39 0.12 2.95
CA ILE A 79 -4.47 -1.18 3.61
C ILE A 79 -3.16 -1.97 3.47
N PRO A 80 -2.47 -1.99 2.30
CA PRO A 80 -1.17 -2.64 2.20
C PRO A 80 -0.13 -2.13 3.19
N PHE A 81 -0.05 -0.82 3.41
CA PHE A 81 0.90 -0.23 4.37
C PHE A 81 0.58 -0.63 5.81
N ILE A 82 -0.70 -0.64 6.19
CA ILE A 82 -1.13 -1.09 7.53
C ILE A 82 -0.76 -2.57 7.73
N PHE A 83 -0.93 -3.39 6.70
CA PHE A 83 -0.59 -4.82 6.75
C PHE A 83 0.93 -5.03 6.83
N PHE A 84 1.74 -4.29 6.05
CA PHE A 84 3.19 -4.30 6.21
C PHE A 84 3.61 -3.88 7.62
N THR A 85 3.02 -2.80 8.14
CA THR A 85 3.29 -2.34 9.50
C THR A 85 2.97 -3.42 10.53
N THR A 86 1.82 -4.08 10.40
CA THR A 86 1.40 -5.16 11.31
C THR A 86 2.38 -6.33 11.28
N GLU A 87 2.87 -6.71 10.10
CA GLU A 87 3.85 -7.80 9.95
C GLU A 87 5.22 -7.41 10.52
N ILE A 88 5.74 -6.24 10.18
CA ILE A 88 7.06 -5.79 10.65
C ILE A 88 7.05 -5.61 12.18
N LEU A 89 5.98 -5.05 12.74
CA LEU A 89 5.81 -4.96 14.19
C LEU A 89 5.71 -6.35 14.84
N HIS A 90 5.19 -7.36 14.13
CA HIS A 90 5.15 -8.72 14.63
C HIS A 90 6.55 -9.28 14.83
N GLU A 91 7.38 -9.18 13.80
CA GLU A 91 8.75 -9.67 13.82
C GLU A 91 9.65 -8.85 14.76
N CYS A 92 9.35 -7.55 14.97
CA CYS A 92 10.01 -6.73 15.99
C CYS A 92 9.61 -7.08 17.44
N GLY A 93 8.75 -8.08 17.67
CA GLY A 93 8.37 -8.53 19.01
C GLY A 93 7.36 -7.63 19.74
N VAL A 94 6.67 -6.71 19.04
CA VAL A 94 5.65 -5.85 19.66
C VAL A 94 4.43 -6.68 20.07
N SER A 95 3.81 -6.36 21.21
CA SER A 95 2.68 -7.11 21.75
C SER A 95 1.50 -7.20 20.78
N LYS A 96 0.81 -8.34 20.82
CA LYS A 96 -0.31 -8.64 19.90
C LYS A 96 -1.44 -7.63 20.04
N GLU A 97 -1.70 -7.17 21.26
CA GLU A 97 -2.75 -6.22 21.61
C GLU A 97 -2.51 -4.87 20.93
N VAL A 98 -1.28 -4.36 21.01
CA VAL A 98 -0.90 -3.08 20.37
C VAL A 98 -1.01 -3.20 18.85
N ARG A 99 -0.51 -4.29 18.26
CA ARG A 99 -0.62 -4.53 16.82
C ARG A 99 -2.08 -4.60 16.35
N LEU A 100 -2.95 -5.27 17.11
CA LEU A 100 -4.37 -5.39 16.76
C LEU A 100 -5.12 -4.07 16.90
N ILE A 101 -4.79 -3.27 17.91
CA ILE A 101 -5.33 -1.91 18.06
C ILE A 101 -4.92 -1.05 16.86
N LEU A 102 -3.63 -1.04 16.51
CA LEU A 102 -3.11 -0.29 15.36
C LEU A 102 -3.74 -0.77 14.05
N LEU A 103 -3.83 -2.08 13.82
CA LEU A 103 -4.47 -2.65 12.63
C LEU A 103 -5.94 -2.21 12.52
N THR A 104 -6.70 -2.32 13.62
CA THR A 104 -8.12 -1.94 13.65
C THR A 104 -8.30 -0.46 13.39
N LEU A 105 -7.53 0.37 14.08
CA LEU A 105 -7.56 1.82 13.91
C LEU A 105 -7.12 2.24 12.51
N GLY A 106 -6.13 1.54 11.95
CA GLY A 106 -5.66 1.65 10.57
C GLY A 106 -6.75 1.46 9.54
N CYS A 107 -7.48 0.34 9.64
CA CYS A 107 -8.50 -0.03 8.67
C CYS A 107 -9.79 0.78 8.80
N LEU A 108 -10.06 1.36 9.97
CA LEU A 108 -11.36 1.98 10.28
C LEU A 108 -11.72 3.15 9.34
N PRO A 109 -10.85 4.14 9.05
CA PRO A 109 -11.18 5.24 8.14
C PRO A 109 -11.51 4.73 6.72
N THR A 110 -10.73 3.77 6.22
CA THR A 110 -10.96 3.16 4.92
C THR A 110 -12.28 2.40 4.89
N ILE A 111 -12.60 1.61 5.92
CA ILE A 111 -13.89 0.90 6.01
C ILE A 111 -15.05 1.90 6.06
N TYR A 112 -14.91 2.99 6.82
CA TYR A 112 -15.91 4.04 6.92
C TYR A 112 -16.18 4.69 5.57
N GLU A 113 -15.13 5.09 4.84
CA GLU A 113 -15.25 5.70 3.51
C GLU A 113 -15.91 4.75 2.50
N LEU A 114 -15.57 3.46 2.54
CA LEU A 114 -16.15 2.45 1.65
C LEU A 114 -17.61 2.13 2.01
N ALA A 115 -17.96 2.11 3.29
CA ALA A 115 -19.30 1.74 3.77
C ALA A 115 -20.33 2.86 3.55
N LEU A 116 -19.95 4.10 3.85
CA LEU A 116 -20.88 5.24 3.81
C LEU A 116 -20.81 6.01 2.48
N LYS A 117 -19.80 5.75 1.64
CA LYS A 117 -19.51 6.53 0.42
C LYS A 117 -19.30 8.02 0.70
N GLU A 118 -19.08 8.38 1.94
CA GLU A 118 -18.72 9.71 2.40
C GLU A 118 -17.22 9.71 2.65
N ARG A 119 -16.53 10.78 2.24
CA ARG A 119 -15.12 10.94 2.59
C ARG A 119 -15.03 10.99 4.11
N ALA A 120 -14.26 10.06 4.68
CA ALA A 120 -13.85 10.16 6.08
C ALA A 120 -13.21 11.55 6.29
N CYS A 121 -13.40 12.13 7.47
CA CYS A 121 -12.77 13.40 7.81
C CYS A 121 -11.25 13.26 7.58
N PRO A 122 -10.63 14.06 6.69
CA PRO A 122 -9.27 13.82 6.19
C PRO A 122 -8.24 13.76 7.33
N TYR A 123 -8.45 14.58 8.37
CA TYR A 123 -7.64 14.59 9.58
C TYR A 123 -7.55 13.24 10.29
N TRP A 124 -8.63 12.44 10.28
CA TRP A 124 -8.61 11.12 10.91
C TRP A 124 -7.66 10.17 10.19
N MET A 125 -7.67 10.22 8.86
CA MET A 125 -6.78 9.41 8.05
C MET A 125 -5.32 9.78 8.32
N ASP A 126 -5.02 11.07 8.36
CA ASP A 126 -3.69 11.59 8.60
C ASP A 126 -3.16 11.24 9.98
N ILE A 127 -4.00 11.34 11.03
CA ILE A 127 -3.64 10.95 12.39
C ILE A 127 -3.30 9.46 12.45
N VAL A 128 -4.12 8.62 11.82
CA VAL A 128 -3.93 7.17 11.82
C VAL A 128 -2.67 6.78 11.05
N VAL A 129 -2.43 7.37 9.87
CA VAL A 129 -1.21 7.13 9.09
C VAL A 129 0.03 7.60 9.84
N SER A 130 -0.01 8.79 10.47
CA SER A 130 1.08 9.28 11.31
C SER A 130 1.38 8.32 12.47
N LEU A 131 0.35 7.80 13.13
CA LEU A 131 0.53 6.84 14.22
C LEU A 131 1.18 5.54 13.73
N GLN A 132 0.77 5.02 12.57
CA GLN A 132 1.39 3.82 11.98
C GLN A 132 2.87 4.06 11.63
N LEU A 133 3.18 5.19 11.00
CA LEU A 133 4.54 5.58 10.66
C LEU A 133 5.44 5.70 11.89
N LEU A 134 4.94 6.33 12.96
CA LEU A 134 5.66 6.48 14.22
C LEU A 134 5.88 5.14 14.92
N ALA A 135 4.84 4.32 15.03
CA ALA A 135 4.93 3.00 15.66
C ALA A 135 5.92 2.09 14.92
N LEU A 136 5.83 2.06 13.59
CA LEU A 136 6.73 1.30 12.73
C LEU A 136 8.18 1.77 12.89
N THR A 137 8.43 3.08 12.77
CA THR A 137 9.77 3.64 12.89
C THR A 137 10.38 3.37 14.27
N PHE A 138 9.61 3.62 15.34
CA PHE A 138 10.10 3.46 16.70
C PHE A 138 10.47 2.01 17.01
N ALA A 139 9.55 1.07 16.75
CA ALA A 139 9.78 -0.34 17.03
C ALA A 139 10.93 -0.91 16.19
N SER A 140 10.98 -0.60 14.90
CA SER A 140 12.02 -1.12 14.02
C SER A 140 13.40 -0.53 14.33
N VAL A 141 13.51 0.77 14.67
CA VAL A 141 14.78 1.36 15.11
C VAL A 141 15.25 0.76 16.44
N GLN A 142 14.34 0.50 17.37
CA GLN A 142 14.68 -0.17 18.64
C GLN A 142 15.22 -1.60 18.41
N SER A 143 14.71 -2.29 17.38
CA SER A 143 15.17 -3.62 16.96
C SER A 143 16.41 -3.58 16.05
N GLY A 144 16.98 -2.40 15.75
CA GLY A 144 18.18 -2.24 14.92
C GLY A 144 17.95 -2.24 13.40
N LEU A 145 16.70 -2.20 12.94
CA LEU A 145 16.31 -2.24 11.53
C LEU A 145 16.19 -0.83 10.95
N PHE A 146 17.33 -0.24 10.58
CA PHE A 146 17.37 1.13 10.05
C PHE A 146 16.78 1.26 8.63
N GLY A 147 16.67 0.15 7.89
CA GLY A 147 16.02 0.12 6.56
C GLY A 147 14.57 0.62 6.59
N VAL A 148 13.92 0.58 7.76
CA VAL A 148 12.56 1.10 7.98
C VAL A 148 12.41 2.58 7.61
N ILE A 149 13.47 3.37 7.71
CA ILE A 149 13.43 4.81 7.41
C ILE A 149 13.10 5.05 5.93
N SER A 150 13.62 4.21 5.02
CA SER A 150 13.31 4.31 3.60
C SER A 150 11.85 3.97 3.32
N LEU A 151 11.32 2.93 3.99
CA LEU A 151 9.91 2.54 3.88
C LEU A 151 8.98 3.65 4.38
N THR A 152 9.27 4.21 5.56
CA THR A 152 8.42 5.22 6.20
C THR A 152 8.51 6.55 5.46
N ALA A 153 9.69 6.96 5.01
CA ALA A 153 9.86 8.15 4.18
C ALA A 153 9.13 8.02 2.83
N SER A 154 9.24 6.86 2.16
CA SER A 154 8.54 6.60 0.91
C SER A 154 7.02 6.67 1.07
N TYR A 155 6.47 6.07 2.13
CA TYR A 155 5.03 6.10 2.36
C TYR A 155 4.54 7.48 2.81
N ALA A 156 5.30 8.17 3.67
CA ALA A 156 4.99 9.54 4.08
C ALA A 156 4.96 10.50 2.89
N PHE A 157 5.91 10.37 1.95
CA PHE A 157 5.88 11.11 0.69
C PHE A 157 4.60 10.82 -0.10
N THR A 158 4.29 9.53 -0.26
CA THR A 158 3.11 9.07 -1.01
C THR A 158 1.79 9.60 -0.43
N HIS A 159 1.67 9.62 0.91
CA HIS A 159 0.43 9.99 1.58
C HIS A 159 0.25 11.51 1.73
N TYR A 160 1.30 12.24 2.13
CA TYR A 160 1.18 13.67 2.48
C TYR A 160 1.56 14.64 1.36
N PHE A 161 2.47 14.24 0.46
CA PHE A 161 3.11 15.19 -0.46
C PHE A 161 2.82 14.91 -1.93
N LEU A 162 2.35 13.71 -2.26
CA LEU A 162 2.21 13.28 -3.64
C LEU A 162 1.23 14.13 -4.45
N GLU A 163 0.06 14.44 -3.89
CA GLU A 163 -0.97 15.24 -4.57
C GLU A 163 -0.45 16.65 -4.86
N ASP A 164 0.02 17.36 -3.83
CA ASP A 164 0.62 18.69 -3.95
C ASP A 164 1.82 18.73 -4.91
N PHE A 165 2.63 17.67 -4.93
CA PHE A 165 3.76 17.54 -5.85
C PHE A 165 3.28 17.43 -7.30
N CYS A 166 2.26 16.60 -7.55
CA CYS A 166 1.68 16.44 -8.88
C CYS A 166 1.07 17.75 -9.39
N ASP A 167 0.34 18.46 -8.53
CA ASP A 167 -0.28 19.74 -8.85
C ASP A 167 0.78 20.83 -9.14
N LYS A 168 1.87 20.85 -8.37
CA LYS A 168 2.94 21.85 -8.54
C LYS A 168 3.76 21.65 -9.81
N TYR A 169 4.01 20.40 -10.21
CA TYR A 169 4.91 20.06 -11.32
C TYR A 169 4.19 19.53 -12.56
N ASP A 170 2.85 19.56 -12.59
CA ASP A 170 2.00 19.07 -13.68
C ASP A 170 2.33 17.62 -14.09
N VAL A 171 2.54 16.77 -13.07
CA VAL A 171 2.84 15.34 -13.27
C VAL A 171 1.56 14.52 -13.12
N PRO A 172 1.29 13.53 -13.99
CA PRO A 172 0.13 12.67 -13.84
C PRO A 172 0.15 11.89 -12.52
N TYR A 173 -0.78 12.23 -11.62
CA TYR A 173 -0.88 11.63 -10.28
C TYR A 173 -0.92 10.10 -10.30
N MET A 174 -1.70 9.53 -11.20
CA MET A 174 -1.86 8.06 -11.29
C MET A 174 -0.54 7.35 -11.60
N ASP A 175 0.28 7.94 -12.46
CA ASP A 175 1.55 7.37 -12.89
C ASP A 175 2.55 7.44 -11.73
N LEU A 176 2.69 8.62 -11.12
CA LEU A 176 3.60 8.83 -9.99
C LEU A 176 3.19 8.02 -8.75
N LEU A 177 1.88 7.85 -8.51
CA LEU A 177 1.37 6.97 -7.46
C LEU A 177 1.82 5.52 -7.69
N GLN A 178 1.72 4.98 -8.91
CA GLN A 178 2.16 3.60 -9.16
C GLN A 178 3.66 3.43 -8.94
N TYR A 179 4.47 4.41 -9.35
CA TYR A 179 5.91 4.41 -9.07
C TYR A 179 6.21 4.41 -7.57
N ASN A 180 5.55 5.26 -6.80
CA ASN A 180 5.73 5.32 -5.34
C ASN A 180 5.30 4.03 -4.64
N LEU A 181 4.22 3.40 -5.10
CA LEU A 181 3.81 2.09 -4.60
C LEU A 181 4.85 1.00 -4.92
N CYS A 182 5.57 1.08 -6.04
CA CYS A 182 6.69 0.17 -6.29
C CYS A 182 7.80 0.33 -5.24
N PHE A 183 8.16 1.55 -4.87
CA PHE A 183 9.16 1.80 -3.83
C PHE A 183 8.72 1.29 -2.47
N LEU A 184 7.44 1.51 -2.11
CA LEU A 184 6.84 0.93 -0.91
C LEU A 184 7.03 -0.59 -0.88
N GLU A 185 6.72 -1.28 -1.99
CA GLU A 185 6.83 -2.73 -2.12
C GLU A 185 8.28 -3.23 -2.00
N ILE A 186 9.22 -2.53 -2.64
CA ILE A 186 10.64 -2.87 -2.60
C ILE A 186 11.19 -2.69 -1.18
N PHE A 187 10.93 -1.55 -0.54
CA PHE A 187 11.43 -1.29 0.81
C PHE A 187 10.81 -2.22 1.84
N ALA A 188 9.51 -2.51 1.73
CA ALA A 188 8.85 -3.48 2.59
C ALA A 188 9.49 -4.86 2.44
N MET A 189 9.74 -5.33 1.22
CA MET A 189 10.37 -6.62 0.96
C MET A 189 11.82 -6.67 1.48
N LEU A 190 12.59 -5.58 1.36
CA LEU A 190 13.95 -5.51 1.89
C LEU A 190 13.96 -5.68 3.42
N ILE A 191 13.07 -4.98 4.13
CA ILE A 191 12.94 -5.11 5.58
C ILE A 191 12.51 -6.52 5.97
N LEU A 192 11.51 -7.08 5.28
CA LEU A 192 11.01 -8.43 5.55
C LEU A 192 12.05 -9.54 5.32
N LYS A 193 13.14 -9.28 4.57
CA LYS A 193 14.27 -10.20 4.41
C LYS A 193 15.33 -10.07 5.49
N GLU A 194 15.40 -8.92 6.15
CA GLU A 194 16.33 -8.67 7.25
C GLU A 194 15.80 -9.20 8.59
N LEU A 195 14.48 -9.44 8.66
CA LEU A 195 13.75 -10.07 9.75
C LEU A 195 13.83 -11.60 9.68
#